data_AF-A0A7J6L1B3-F1
#
_entry.id   AF-A0A7J6L1B3-F1
#
_cell.length_a   1.000
_cell.length_b   1.000
_cell.length_c   1.000
_cell.angle_alpha   90.00
_cell.angle_beta   90.00
_cell.angle_gamma   90.00
#
_symmetry.space_group_name_H-M   'P 1'
#
loop_
_entity.id
_entity.type
_entity.pdbx_description
1 polymer ?
#
loop_
_entity_poly.entity_id
_entity_poly.type
_entity_poly.pdbx_seq_one_letter_code
_entity_poly.pdbx_strand_id
1 'polypeptide(L)'
;MFKRVITEAVKQGNSVLVAASNSDDATGPEEVEIPCLMANPMPGVVCVAATLTSNPMVLLHEASLLASFGVPGTEYMVEEITGKTGKRRYDHGRGSSEATAIVAGIAATMQSFNE
;
A
#
# COMPACT_ATOMS: atom_id res chain seq x y z
N MET A 1 12.65 -10.94 -9.78
CA MET A 1 13.46 -10.38 -8.68
C MET A 1 12.59 -10.04 -7.46
N PHE A 2 11.53 -9.25 -7.62
CA PHE A 2 10.60 -8.84 -6.56
C PHE A 2 10.05 -9.98 -5.68
N LYS A 3 9.46 -11.02 -6.29
CA LYS A 3 8.92 -12.19 -5.56
C LYS A 3 9.94 -12.85 -4.62
N ARG A 4 11.19 -13.00 -5.06
CA ARG A 4 12.26 -13.62 -4.25
C ARG A 4 12.57 -12.80 -3.00
N VAL A 5 12.59 -11.47 -3.11
CA VAL A 5 12.84 -10.58 -1.97
C VAL A 5 11.73 -10.71 -0.94
N ILE A 6 10.48 -10.72 -1.39
CA ILE A 6 9.31 -10.91 -0.50
C ILE A 6 9.36 -12.27 0.19
N THR A 7 9.64 -13.34 -0.56
CA THR A 7 9.74 -14.69 0.01
C THR A 7 10.80 -14.77 1.10
N GLU A 8 11.98 -14.19 0.89
CA GLU A 8 13.05 -14.22 1.90
C GLU A 8 12.70 -13.36 3.13
N ALA A 9 12.06 -12.20 2.95
CA ALA A 9 11.60 -11.38 4.08
C ALA A 9 10.58 -12.14 4.95
N VAL A 10 9.62 -12.81 4.33
CA VAL A 10 8.62 -13.65 5.02
C VAL A 10 9.28 -14.82 5.77
N LYS A 11 10.25 -15.51 5.16
CA LYS A 11 10.99 -16.60 5.83
C LYS A 11 11.74 -16.14 7.07
N GLN A 12 12.16 -14.89 7.12
CA GLN A 12 12.80 -14.27 8.27
C GLN A 12 11.80 -13.84 9.36
N GLY A 13 10.51 -14.12 9.18
CA GLY A 13 9.44 -13.77 10.12
C GLY A 13 8.87 -12.36 9.94
N ASN A 14 9.25 -11.63 8.89
CA ASN A 14 8.71 -10.30 8.64
C ASN A 14 7.33 -10.38 7.97
N SER A 15 6.44 -9.49 8.39
CA SER A 15 5.22 -9.21 7.62
C SER A 15 5.55 -8.24 6.48
N VAL A 16 5.04 -8.50 5.28
CA VAL A 16 5.30 -7.67 4.11
C VAL A 16 3.99 -7.00 3.66
N LEU A 17 4.02 -5.67 3.57
CA LEU A 17 2.90 -4.87 3.08
C LEU A 17 3.20 -4.40 1.65
N VAL A 18 2.26 -4.62 0.73
CA VAL A 18 2.40 -4.26 -0.68
C VAL A 18 1.22 -3.38 -1.09
N ALA A 19 1.54 -2.22 -1.65
CA ALA A 19 0.54 -1.36 -2.27
C ALA A 19 -0.03 -2.03 -3.52
N ALA A 20 -1.36 -2.06 -3.61
CA ALA A 20 -2.03 -2.32 -4.86
C ALA A 20 -1.61 -1.26 -5.91
N SER A 21 -1.59 -1.62 -7.18
CA SER A 21 -1.38 -0.61 -8.23
C SER A 21 -2.54 0.39 -8.21
N ASN A 22 -2.27 1.66 -8.50
CA ASN A 22 -3.29 2.65 -8.85
C ASN A 22 -2.94 3.12 -10.26
N SER A 23 -3.73 2.74 -11.25
CA SER A 23 -3.41 3.08 -12.62
C SER A 23 -4.70 3.38 -13.38
N ASP A 24 -4.98 4.66 -13.56
CA ASP A 24 -6.03 5.14 -14.46
C ASP A 24 -5.66 4.90 -15.95
N ASP A 25 -4.36 4.65 -16.22
CA ASP A 25 -3.79 4.41 -17.56
C ASP A 25 -3.51 2.93 -17.86
N ALA A 26 -3.90 2.01 -16.96
CA ALA A 26 -3.65 0.60 -17.21
C ALA A 26 -4.51 0.13 -18.37
N THR A 27 -3.88 -0.45 -19.38
CA THR A 27 -4.61 -0.89 -20.59
C THR A 27 -5.17 -2.30 -20.45
N GLY A 28 -4.92 -2.97 -19.31
CA GLY A 28 -5.48 -4.27 -18.98
C GLY A 28 -5.36 -4.63 -17.49
N PRO A 29 -6.16 -5.60 -17.03
CA PRO A 29 -6.19 -6.02 -15.61
C PRO A 29 -4.83 -6.53 -15.14
N GLU A 30 -4.02 -7.11 -16.03
CA GLU A 30 -2.71 -7.65 -15.69
C GLU A 30 -1.76 -6.59 -15.13
N GLU A 31 -1.74 -5.35 -15.66
CA GLU A 31 -0.84 -4.27 -15.23
C GLU A 31 -1.21 -3.70 -13.86
N VAL A 32 -2.51 -3.62 -13.57
CA VAL A 32 -3.03 -3.22 -12.25
C VAL A 32 -2.71 -4.30 -11.20
N GLU A 33 -2.72 -5.56 -11.61
CA GLU A 33 -2.62 -6.69 -10.71
C GLU A 33 -1.19 -7.12 -10.37
N ILE A 34 -0.16 -6.75 -11.15
CA ILE A 34 1.22 -7.32 -11.05
C ILE A 34 1.80 -7.37 -9.63
N PRO A 35 1.81 -6.29 -8.82
CA PRO A 35 2.47 -6.31 -7.51
C PRO A 35 1.79 -7.31 -6.57
N CYS A 36 0.47 -7.34 -6.61
CA CYS A 36 -0.34 -8.19 -5.76
C CYS A 36 -0.47 -9.61 -6.29
N LEU A 37 -0.56 -9.81 -7.59
CA LEU A 37 -0.55 -11.11 -8.25
C LEU A 37 0.75 -11.87 -7.95
N MET A 38 1.89 -11.16 -7.91
CA MET A 38 3.16 -11.79 -7.56
C MET A 38 3.32 -12.06 -6.06
N ALA A 39 2.61 -11.31 -5.22
CA ALA A 39 2.59 -11.43 -3.77
C ALA A 39 1.61 -12.49 -3.26
N ASN A 40 0.46 -12.64 -3.91
CA ASN A 40 -0.60 -13.58 -3.53
C ASN A 40 -0.29 -14.99 -4.08
N PRO A 41 -0.47 -16.09 -3.32
CA PRO A 41 -0.93 -16.19 -1.95
C PRO A 41 0.21 -16.54 -0.98
N MET A 42 1.29 -15.74 -0.96
CA MET A 42 2.36 -15.98 0.01
C MET A 42 1.85 -15.64 1.43
N PRO A 43 1.84 -16.61 2.37
CA PRO A 43 1.49 -16.32 3.76
C PRO A 43 2.41 -15.24 4.33
N GLY A 44 1.88 -14.29 5.10
CA GLY A 44 2.65 -13.18 5.67
C GLY A 44 2.81 -11.96 4.75
N VAL A 45 2.19 -11.97 3.56
CA VAL A 45 2.10 -10.81 2.68
C VAL A 45 0.67 -10.28 2.66
N VAL A 46 0.51 -8.97 2.80
CA VAL A 46 -0.79 -8.29 2.78
C VAL A 46 -0.78 -7.24 1.69
N CYS A 47 -1.70 -7.38 0.74
CA CYS A 47 -1.92 -6.40 -0.31
C CYS A 47 -2.99 -5.39 0.10
N VAL A 48 -2.67 -4.11 -0.01
CA VAL A 48 -3.52 -3.02 0.47
C VAL A 48 -3.93 -2.13 -0.69
N ALA A 49 -5.24 -1.94 -0.85
CA ALA A 49 -5.81 -0.99 -1.80
C ALA A 49 -6.36 0.26 -1.10
N ALA A 50 -6.31 1.40 -1.80
CA ALA A 50 -7.04 2.59 -1.40
C ALA A 50 -8.51 2.52 -1.84
N THR A 51 -9.40 2.97 -0.97
CA THR A 51 -10.84 3.09 -1.24
C THR A 51 -11.31 4.54 -1.08
N LEU A 52 -12.50 4.87 -1.60
CA LEU A 52 -13.08 6.20 -1.42
C LEU A 52 -13.43 6.43 0.06
N THR A 53 -13.08 7.61 0.58
CA THR A 53 -13.44 8.00 1.95
C THR A 53 -14.96 8.05 2.15
N SER A 54 -15.70 8.47 1.12
CA SER A 54 -17.16 8.55 1.14
C SER A 54 -17.84 7.19 0.99
N ASN A 55 -17.15 6.21 0.40
CA ASN A 55 -17.65 4.86 0.22
C ASN A 55 -16.49 3.84 0.24
N PRO A 56 -16.21 3.21 1.39
CA PRO A 56 -15.05 2.34 1.56
C PRO A 56 -15.13 1.04 0.74
N MET A 57 -16.27 0.77 0.08
CA MET A 57 -16.44 -0.37 -0.83
C MET A 57 -15.98 -0.08 -2.27
N VAL A 58 -15.66 1.19 -2.59
CA VAL A 58 -15.26 1.60 -3.94
C VAL A 58 -13.76 1.86 -3.95
N LEU A 59 -13.04 1.19 -4.84
CA LEU A 59 -11.60 1.36 -5.03
C LEU A 59 -11.29 2.73 -5.64
N LEU A 60 -10.20 3.34 -5.19
CA LEU A 60 -9.69 4.60 -5.73
C LEU A 60 -8.80 4.31 -6.94
N HIS A 61 -8.91 5.08 -8.03
CA HIS A 61 -8.00 5.03 -9.21
C HIS A 61 -7.75 3.61 -9.77
N GLU A 62 -8.84 2.85 -9.97
CA GLU A 62 -8.80 1.43 -10.37
C GLU A 62 -7.81 0.58 -9.57
N ALA A 63 -7.75 0.78 -8.24
CA ALA A 63 -6.87 -0.04 -7.42
C ALA A 63 -7.13 -1.54 -7.60
N SER A 64 -6.08 -2.37 -7.50
CA SER A 64 -6.17 -3.82 -7.76
C SER A 64 -7.24 -4.53 -6.90
N LEU A 65 -8.15 -5.25 -7.56
CA LEU A 65 -9.15 -6.13 -6.92
C LEU A 65 -8.53 -7.32 -6.17
N LEU A 66 -7.29 -7.69 -6.49
CA LEU A 66 -6.53 -8.72 -5.76
C LEU A 66 -6.04 -8.27 -4.38
N ALA A 67 -6.36 -7.04 -3.96
CA ALA A 67 -6.02 -6.57 -2.64
C ALA A 67 -6.69 -7.42 -1.56
N SER A 68 -5.91 -7.78 -0.54
CA SER A 68 -6.40 -8.52 0.62
C SER A 68 -7.24 -7.63 1.54
N PHE A 69 -6.99 -6.32 1.50
CA PHE A 69 -7.61 -5.34 2.39
C PHE A 69 -7.73 -3.98 1.70
N GLY A 70 -8.84 -3.28 1.95
CA GLY A 70 -9.06 -1.91 1.49
C GLY A 70 -9.05 -0.94 2.66
N VAL A 71 -8.36 0.19 2.51
CA VAL A 71 -8.37 1.29 3.49
C VAL A 71 -8.86 2.57 2.81
N PRO A 72 -9.77 3.34 3.44
CA PRO A 72 -10.13 4.65 2.94
C PRO A 72 -8.87 5.47 2.67
N GLY A 73 -8.69 5.90 1.42
CA GLY A 73 -7.69 6.88 1.06
C GLY A 73 -8.05 8.16 1.78
N THR A 74 -7.43 8.41 2.93
CA THR A 74 -7.54 9.70 3.59
C THR A 74 -6.64 10.70 2.86
N GLU A 75 -7.02 11.97 2.83
CA GLU A 75 -6.09 13.01 2.42
C GLU A 75 -5.14 13.21 3.59
N TYR A 76 -3.89 12.77 3.48
CA TYR A 76 -2.87 13.08 4.49
C TYR A 76 -1.86 14.03 3.90
N MET A 77 -1.46 14.96 4.75
CA MET A 77 -0.37 15.87 4.50
C MET A 77 0.94 15.08 4.62
N VAL A 78 1.51 14.65 3.49
CA VAL A 78 2.85 14.04 3.49
C VAL A 78 3.87 15.17 3.62
N GLU A 79 4.72 15.11 4.65
CA GLU A 79 5.83 16.05 4.81
C GLU A 79 6.90 15.74 3.74
N GLU A 80 6.86 16.46 2.63
CA GLU A 80 7.89 16.36 1.61
C GLU A 80 8.99 17.38 1.93
N ILE A 81 10.22 16.90 2.13
CA ILE A 81 11.40 17.75 2.27
C ILE A 81 11.88 18.11 0.86
N THR A 82 11.30 19.16 0.28
CA THR A 82 11.72 19.62 -1.05
C THR A 82 12.90 20.59 -0.95
N GLY A 83 14.09 20.11 -1.35
CA GLY A 83 15.27 20.94 -1.59
C GLY A 83 16.23 21.16 -0.40
N LYS A 84 17.39 21.76 -0.68
CA LYS A 84 18.50 22.02 0.29
C LYS A 84 18.15 23.02 1.41
N THR A 85 16.94 23.58 1.41
CA THR A 85 16.51 24.68 2.28
C THR A 85 15.65 24.23 3.47
N GLY A 86 15.29 22.94 3.55
CA GLY A 86 14.53 22.39 4.68
C GLY A 86 13.10 22.91 4.82
N LYS A 87 12.51 23.47 3.74
CA LYS A 87 11.10 23.88 3.77
C LYS A 87 10.20 22.66 3.74
N ARG A 88 9.37 22.52 4.78
CA ARG A 88 8.28 21.54 4.85
C ARG A 88 7.22 21.93 3.83
N ARG A 89 6.92 21.05 2.87
CA ARG A 89 5.73 21.15 2.04
C ARG A 89 4.81 19.99 2.37
N TYR A 90 3.52 20.29 2.34
CA TYR A 90 2.46 19.31 2.49
C TYR A 90 1.83 19.16 1.12
N ASP A 91 1.88 17.95 0.58
CA ASP A 91 1.18 17.61 -0.65
C ASP A 91 0.04 16.62 -0.38
N HIS A 92 -0.99 16.68 -1.21
CA HIS A 92 -2.16 15.83 -1.13
C HIS A 92 -1.96 14.62 -2.04
N GLY A 93 -1.44 13.52 -1.49
CA GLY A 93 -1.42 12.21 -2.16
C GLY A 93 -2.68 11.41 -1.86
N ARG A 94 -3.20 10.68 -2.86
CA ARG A 94 -4.22 9.64 -2.66
C ARG A 94 -3.87 8.42 -3.50
N GLY A 95 -3.77 7.25 -2.86
CA GLY A 95 -3.42 6.02 -3.55
C GLY A 95 -3.17 4.86 -2.60
N SER A 96 -3.02 3.66 -3.17
CA SER A 96 -2.74 2.44 -2.43
C SER A 96 -1.39 2.45 -1.70
N SER A 97 -0.39 3.24 -2.12
CA SER A 97 0.88 3.40 -1.39
C SER A 97 0.64 4.08 -0.05
N GLU A 98 -0.15 5.14 -0.08
CA GLU A 98 -0.62 5.89 1.07
C GLU A 98 -1.47 5.00 1.98
N ALA A 99 -2.40 4.22 1.42
CA ALA A 99 -3.20 3.27 2.19
C ALA A 99 -2.32 2.22 2.90
N THR A 100 -1.29 1.74 2.20
CA THR A 100 -0.31 0.78 2.74
C THR A 100 0.46 1.36 3.92
N ALA A 101 0.86 2.63 3.85
CA ALA A 101 1.55 3.32 4.94
C ALA A 101 0.70 3.41 6.22
N ILE A 102 -0.61 3.66 6.09
CA ILE A 102 -1.54 3.61 7.23
C ILE A 102 -1.55 2.22 7.86
N VAL A 103 -1.71 1.18 7.05
CA VAL A 103 -1.72 -0.21 7.54
C VAL A 103 -0.39 -0.55 8.22
N ALA A 104 0.73 -0.08 7.68
CA ALA A 104 2.04 -0.27 8.30
C ALA A 104 2.13 0.38 9.67
N GLY A 105 1.64 1.62 9.83
CA GLY A 105 1.60 2.30 11.13
C GLY A 105 0.74 1.55 12.16
N ILE A 106 -0.44 1.07 11.75
CA ILE A 106 -1.32 0.27 12.61
C ILE A 106 -0.62 -1.04 13.00
N ALA A 107 -0.06 -1.77 12.03
CA ALA A 107 0.62 -3.03 12.27
C ALA A 107 1.82 -2.88 13.21
N ALA A 108 2.65 -1.86 13.01
CA ALA A 108 3.77 -1.55 13.89
C ALA A 108 3.31 -1.21 15.31
N THR A 109 2.23 -0.43 15.44
CA THR A 109 1.64 -0.10 16.75
C THR A 109 1.13 -1.37 17.45
N MET A 110 0.43 -2.25 16.74
CA MET A 110 -0.05 -3.53 17.28
C MET A 110 1.10 -4.45 17.70
N GLN A 111 2.17 -4.52 16.90
CA GLN A 111 3.36 -5.29 17.27
C GLN A 111 4.02 -4.75 18.54
N SER A 112 4.09 -3.43 18.69
CA SER A 112 4.67 -2.82 19.90
C SER A 112 3.90 -3.11 21.19
N PHE A 113 2.62 -3.47 21.12
CA PHE A 113 1.85 -3.88 22.30
C PHE A 113 2.02 -5.35 22.68
N ASN A 114 2.59 -6.17 21.80
CA ASN A 114 2.79 -7.60 22.01
C ASN A 114 4.22 -7.95 22.45
N GLU A 115 5.09 -6.94 22.64
CA GLU A 115 6.42 -7.03 23.22
C GLU A 115 6.40 -6.67 24.72
#